data_AF-A0ABD2P9E5-F1
#
_entry.id   AF-A0ABD2P9E5-F1
#
_cell.length_a   1.000
_cell.length_b   1.000
_cell.length_c   1.000
_cell.angle_alpha   90.00
_cell.angle_beta   90.00
_cell.angle_gamma   90.00
#
_symmetry.space_group_name_H-M   'P 1'
#
loop_
_entity.id
_entity.type
_entity.pdbx_description
1 polymer ?
#
loop_
_entity_poly.entity_id
_entity_poly.type
_entity_poly.pdbx_seq_one_letter_code
_entity_poly.pdbx_strand_id
1 'polypeptide(L)'
;MEKKEEFNKLKTKYGETEIQLDNDDDSSSSEDDEVGVELTEEVEKEFYKTLALLKRKDPKIYDDNAVFFDKSEVVGKPKRKADESDSMYLKDYERKLLLEKGGIASESDDDEIKEKKRDPTYVEEQKKIKESLQKVAQEEDSDNDEWGGMFQIRQANREQNEKKEADYRAWLAGQKKKLEDKETAKSLKSLKDYWGDPNLEDGEKFLRDYILNKRYLENENDDYVPTYDEVVHDSDENFSEDENAIEKQEEFEHKYNFRFKNQTKNL
;
A
#
# COMPACT_ATOMS: atom_id res chain seq x y z
N MET A 1 18.65 39.74 -22.82
CA MET A 1 20.05 40.09 -22.49
C MET A 1 20.14 41.04 -21.29
N GLU A 2 19.20 41.97 -21.10
CA GLU A 2 19.19 42.91 -19.95
C GLU A 2 19.20 42.24 -18.57
N LYS A 3 18.42 41.16 -18.35
CA LYS A 3 18.38 40.45 -17.06
C LYS A 3 19.74 39.88 -16.63
N LYS A 4 20.57 39.46 -17.58
CA LYS A 4 21.90 38.89 -17.31
C LYS A 4 22.93 39.99 -17.01
N GLU A 5 22.77 41.17 -17.60
CA GLU A 5 23.60 42.33 -17.31
C GLU A 5 23.27 42.95 -15.95
N GLU A 6 21.98 43.05 -15.60
CA GLU A 6 21.54 43.53 -14.28
C GLU A 6 22.05 42.61 -13.15
N PHE A 7 21.96 41.29 -13.34
CA PHE A 7 22.47 40.30 -12.37
C PHE A 7 23.98 40.43 -12.14
N ASN A 8 24.77 40.59 -13.21
CA ASN A 8 26.21 40.78 -13.09
C ASN A 8 26.56 42.13 -12.42
N LYS A 9 25.75 43.17 -12.66
CA LYS A 9 25.94 44.50 -12.04
C LYS A 9 25.62 44.50 -10.55
N LEU A 10 24.62 43.72 -10.13
CA LEU A 10 24.31 43.53 -8.70
C LEU A 10 25.38 42.70 -8.00
N LYS A 11 25.81 41.59 -8.63
CA LYS A 11 26.83 40.67 -8.10
C LYS A 11 28.18 41.35 -7.86
N THR A 12 28.55 42.27 -8.76
CA THR A 12 29.79 43.06 -8.64
C THR A 12 29.69 44.18 -7.60
N LYS A 13 28.49 44.68 -7.30
CA LYS A 13 28.30 45.76 -6.30
C LYS A 13 28.21 45.26 -4.86
N TYR A 14 27.57 44.12 -4.63
CA TYR A 14 27.23 43.67 -3.27
C TYR A 14 28.05 42.47 -2.79
N GLY A 15 28.88 41.87 -3.65
CA GLY A 15 29.67 40.70 -3.31
C GLY A 15 28.81 39.43 -3.24
N GLU A 16 29.43 38.28 -3.48
CA GLU A 16 28.74 37.01 -3.77
C GLU A 16 28.01 36.39 -2.56
N THR A 17 28.10 36.99 -1.38
CA THR A 17 27.63 36.41 -0.11
C THR A 17 26.27 36.89 0.39
N GLU A 18 25.61 37.85 -0.27
CA GLU A 18 24.37 38.47 0.26
C GLU A 18 23.16 38.38 -0.69
N ILE A 19 23.21 37.55 -1.72
CA ILE A 19 22.06 37.29 -2.63
C ILE A 19 21.40 35.96 -2.27
N GLN A 20 20.93 35.86 -1.03
CA GLN A 20 19.85 34.95 -0.66
C GLN A 20 18.72 35.85 -0.16
N LEU A 21 17.92 36.34 -1.10
CA LEU A 21 16.67 37.01 -0.81
C LEU A 21 15.60 36.27 -1.60
N ASP A 22 14.92 35.39 -0.86
CA ASP A 22 13.50 35.04 -0.93
C ASP A 22 12.84 35.37 -2.26
N ASN A 23 12.90 34.40 -3.17
CA ASN A 23 11.87 34.20 -4.16
C ASN A 23 10.71 33.51 -3.41
N ASP A 24 9.91 34.32 -2.71
CA ASP A 24 8.54 33.93 -2.35
C ASP A 24 7.74 33.90 -3.66
N ASP A 25 7.99 32.84 -4.44
CA ASP A 25 6.98 32.29 -5.31
C ASP A 25 5.97 31.65 -4.36
N ASP A 26 4.76 32.20 -4.35
CA ASP A 26 3.59 31.75 -3.60
C ASP A 26 3.18 30.38 -4.18
N SER A 27 4.04 29.40 -3.96
CA SER A 27 3.78 28.00 -4.20
C SER A 27 2.77 27.64 -3.14
N SER A 28 1.52 27.58 -3.57
CA SER A 28 0.42 26.99 -2.82
C SER A 28 0.79 25.53 -2.51
N SER A 29 1.61 25.34 -1.48
CA SER A 29 1.94 24.07 -0.88
C SER A 29 0.63 23.52 -0.34
N SER A 30 0.01 22.64 -1.12
CA SER A 30 -1.15 21.90 -0.69
C SER A 30 -0.68 21.00 0.45
N GLU A 31 -1.09 21.29 1.67
CA GLU A 31 -0.92 20.44 2.86
C GLU A 31 -1.75 19.15 2.71
N ASP A 32 -1.54 18.38 1.64
CA ASP A 32 -2.13 17.05 1.44
C ASP A 32 -1.15 15.92 1.85
N ASP A 33 0.00 16.28 2.42
CA ASP A 33 1.12 15.39 2.73
C ASP A 33 1.04 14.65 4.07
N GLU A 34 -0.05 14.78 4.83
CA GLU A 34 -0.19 14.05 6.12
C GLU A 34 -1.42 13.14 6.20
N VAL A 35 -2.26 13.13 5.17
CA VAL A 35 -3.39 12.20 5.04
C VAL A 35 -3.18 11.27 3.85
N GLY A 36 -1.94 10.83 3.66
CA GLY A 36 -1.64 9.60 2.93
C GLY A 36 -2.29 8.44 3.67
N VAL A 37 -3.60 8.28 3.45
CA VAL A 37 -4.44 7.22 4.00
C VAL A 37 -3.64 5.93 3.92
N GLU A 38 -3.36 5.31 5.07
CA GLU A 38 -2.81 3.95 5.14
C GLU A 38 -3.77 3.04 4.36
N LEU A 39 -3.54 2.90 3.05
CA LEU A 39 -4.20 1.93 2.19
C LEU A 39 -3.61 0.58 2.53
N THR A 40 -4.01 0.07 3.70
CA THR A 40 -3.70 -1.29 4.11
C THR A 40 -4.30 -2.26 3.10
N GLU A 41 -3.75 -3.47 3.01
CA GLU A 41 -4.31 -4.53 2.16
C GLU A 41 -5.79 -4.81 2.48
N GLU A 42 -6.24 -4.49 3.70
CA GLU A 42 -7.61 -4.65 4.18
C GLU A 42 -8.52 -3.58 3.56
N VAL A 43 -8.16 -2.30 3.68
CA VAL A 43 -8.89 -1.18 3.08
C VAL A 43 -8.95 -1.31 1.55
N GLU A 44 -7.86 -1.77 0.91
CA GLU A 44 -7.84 -1.99 -0.53
C GLU A 44 -8.84 -3.10 -0.95
N LYS A 45 -8.95 -4.18 -0.17
CA LYS A 45 -9.95 -5.23 -0.40
C LYS A 45 -11.38 -4.70 -0.25
N GLU A 46 -11.63 -3.85 0.73
CA GLU A 46 -12.94 -3.19 0.90
C GLU A 46 -13.27 -2.27 -0.27
N PHE A 47 -12.29 -1.49 -0.73
CA PHE A 47 -12.43 -0.68 -1.93
C PHE A 47 -12.82 -1.52 -3.15
N TYR A 48 -12.14 -2.65 -3.42
CA TYR A 48 -12.53 -3.51 -4.54
C TYR A 48 -13.92 -4.13 -4.36
N LYS A 49 -14.32 -4.48 -3.12
CA LYS A 49 -15.68 -4.99 -2.84
C LYS A 49 -16.74 -3.95 -3.14
N THR A 50 -16.51 -2.69 -2.76
CA THR A 50 -17.46 -1.61 -3.06
C THR A 50 -17.53 -1.31 -4.55
N LEU A 51 -16.39 -1.29 -5.23
CA LEU A 51 -16.32 -1.12 -6.68
C LEU A 51 -17.04 -2.26 -7.42
N ALA A 52 -16.93 -3.50 -6.93
CA ALA A 52 -17.64 -4.66 -7.47
C ALA A 52 -19.16 -4.53 -7.38
N LEU A 53 -19.66 -4.01 -6.26
CA LEU A 53 -21.08 -3.70 -6.08
C LEU A 53 -21.50 -2.57 -7.05
N LEU A 54 -20.65 -1.55 -7.19
CA LEU A 54 -20.93 -0.34 -7.98
C LEU A 54 -21.08 -0.65 -9.46
N LYS A 55 -20.16 -1.44 -10.01
CA LYS A 55 -20.23 -1.89 -11.42
C LYS A 55 -21.43 -2.80 -11.67
N ARG A 56 -21.87 -3.57 -10.67
CA ARG A 56 -23.09 -4.39 -10.75
C ARG A 56 -24.38 -3.58 -10.55
N LYS A 57 -24.27 -2.30 -10.14
CA LYS A 57 -25.40 -1.42 -9.80
C LYS A 57 -26.33 -2.05 -8.75
N ASP A 58 -25.74 -2.67 -7.73
CA ASP A 58 -26.53 -3.29 -6.66
C ASP A 58 -27.31 -2.24 -5.86
N PRO A 59 -28.57 -2.54 -5.47
CA PRO A 59 -29.41 -1.59 -4.73
C PRO A 59 -28.82 -1.18 -3.38
N LYS A 60 -27.99 -2.07 -2.79
CA LYS A 60 -27.36 -1.88 -1.49
C LYS A 60 -26.46 -0.63 -1.40
N ILE A 61 -25.97 -0.12 -2.52
CA ILE A 61 -25.10 1.07 -2.57
C ILE A 61 -25.90 2.36 -2.40
N TYR A 62 -27.19 2.31 -2.70
CA TYR A 62 -28.09 3.45 -2.56
C TYR A 62 -28.79 3.48 -1.20
N ASP A 63 -28.50 2.52 -0.31
CA ASP A 63 -29.02 2.51 1.04
C ASP A 63 -28.16 3.41 1.94
N ASP A 64 -28.74 4.47 2.50
CA ASP A 64 -28.06 5.43 3.40
C ASP A 64 -27.47 4.77 4.67
N ASN A 65 -27.97 3.59 5.05
CA ASN A 65 -27.54 2.84 6.23
C ASN A 65 -26.41 1.84 5.93
N ALA A 66 -25.99 1.70 4.68
CA ALA A 66 -24.93 0.76 4.33
C ALA A 66 -23.55 1.33 4.71
N VAL A 67 -22.85 0.64 5.61
CA VAL A 67 -21.46 0.93 5.94
C VAL A 67 -20.55 0.02 5.11
N PHE A 68 -19.62 0.63 4.40
CA PHE A 68 -18.72 -0.06 3.48
C PHE A 68 -17.25 -0.01 3.88
N PHE A 69 -16.89 0.96 4.72
CA PHE A 69 -15.53 1.19 5.21
C PHE A 69 -15.60 1.41 6.71
N ASP A 70 -14.82 0.64 7.45
CA ASP A 70 -14.74 0.79 8.90
C ASP A 70 -13.76 1.91 9.25
N LYS A 71 -14.30 3.03 9.76
CA LYS A 71 -13.53 4.23 10.12
C LYS A 71 -12.42 3.98 11.16
N SER A 72 -12.46 2.86 11.87
CA SER A 72 -11.43 2.48 12.85
C SER A 72 -10.13 1.97 12.22
N GLU A 73 -10.15 1.55 10.95
CA GLU A 73 -8.94 1.06 10.26
C GLU A 73 -8.17 2.18 9.55
N VAL A 74 -8.87 3.24 9.15
CA VAL A 74 -8.28 4.41 8.48
C VAL A 74 -7.71 5.47 9.44
N VAL A 75 -8.14 5.46 10.71
CA VAL A 75 -7.57 6.32 11.75
C VAL A 75 -6.70 5.44 12.63
N GLY A 76 -5.41 5.37 12.31
CA GLY A 76 -4.43 4.52 12.98
C GLY A 76 -4.67 4.43 14.49
N LYS A 77 -4.76 3.19 14.99
CA LYS A 77 -4.95 2.91 16.42
C LYS A 77 -3.95 3.77 17.22
N PRO A 78 -4.40 4.55 18.23
CA PRO A 78 -3.47 5.33 19.03
C PRO A 78 -2.46 4.36 19.63
N LYS A 79 -1.17 4.54 19.30
CA LYS A 79 -0.07 3.76 19.88
C LYS A 79 -0.25 3.79 21.40
N ARG A 80 -0.69 2.66 21.98
CA ARG A 80 -0.69 2.49 23.43
C ARG A 80 0.75 2.74 23.86
N LYS A 81 0.94 3.71 24.76
CA LYS A 81 2.24 3.86 25.42
C LYS A 81 2.54 2.50 26.01
N ALA A 82 3.70 1.93 25.65
CA ALA A 82 4.19 0.75 26.33
C ALA A 82 4.10 1.05 27.83
N ASP A 83 3.34 0.22 28.56
CA ASP A 83 3.41 0.27 30.01
C ASP A 83 4.88 0.13 30.34
N GLU A 84 5.40 1.12 31.04
CA GLU A 84 6.77 1.16 31.51
C GLU A 84 6.85 0.06 32.57
N SER A 85 7.06 -1.19 32.12
CA SER A 85 7.29 -2.31 33.00
C SER A 85 8.53 -1.95 33.80
N ASP A 86 8.30 -1.65 35.08
CA ASP A 86 9.29 -1.16 36.04
C ASP A 86 10.65 -1.83 35.77
N SER A 87 11.59 -1.06 35.21
CA SER A 87 12.92 -1.57 34.92
C SER A 87 13.57 -1.90 36.27
N MET A 88 13.51 -3.16 36.69
CA MET A 88 14.08 -3.58 37.96
C MET A 88 15.58 -3.39 37.90
N TYR A 89 16.13 -2.62 38.84
CA TYR A 89 17.57 -2.50 38.96
C TYR A 89 18.14 -3.78 39.59
N LEU A 90 19.42 -4.08 39.38
CA LEU A 90 20.06 -5.28 39.93
C LEU A 90 19.83 -5.46 41.44
N LYS A 91 19.81 -4.34 42.19
CA LYS A 91 19.50 -4.31 43.63
C LYS A 91 18.07 -4.71 43.96
N ASP A 92 17.11 -4.40 43.09
CA ASP A 92 15.71 -4.80 43.28
C ASP A 92 15.53 -6.30 43.12
N TYR A 93 16.28 -6.91 42.20
CA TYR A 93 16.32 -8.37 42.06
C TYR A 93 16.95 -9.05 43.28
N GLU A 94 18.06 -8.51 43.81
CA GLU A 94 18.70 -9.03 45.04
C GLU A 94 17.75 -8.94 46.25
N ARG A 95 17.07 -7.79 46.40
CA ARG A 95 16.08 -7.59 47.45
C ARG A 95 14.88 -8.53 47.30
N LYS A 96 14.38 -8.72 46.08
CA LYS A 96 13.30 -9.68 45.79
C LYS A 96 13.73 -11.10 46.14
N LEU A 97 14.94 -11.50 45.77
CA LEU A 97 15.50 -12.82 46.09
C LEU A 97 15.64 -13.04 47.60
N LEU A 98 15.98 -12.00 48.36
CA LEU A 98 16.03 -12.04 49.84
C LEU A 98 14.63 -12.17 50.47
N LEU A 99 13.64 -11.42 49.97
CA LEU A 99 12.26 -11.42 50.49
C LEU A 99 11.50 -12.71 50.15
N GLU A 100 11.61 -13.19 48.91
CA GLU A 100 10.82 -14.31 48.41
C GLU A 100 11.49 -15.67 48.66
N LYS A 101 12.84 -15.72 48.54
CA LYS A 101 13.64 -16.94 48.67
C LYS A 101 14.42 -17.03 49.98
N GLY A 102 14.19 -16.10 50.92
CA GLY A 102 14.79 -16.10 52.26
C GLY A 102 16.32 -15.99 52.27
N GLY A 103 16.94 -15.52 51.17
CA GLY A 103 18.40 -15.36 51.09
C GLY A 103 19.20 -16.64 50.84
N ILE A 104 18.57 -17.75 50.44
CA ILE A 104 19.30 -18.97 50.06
C ILE A 104 19.74 -18.86 48.59
N ALA A 105 21.02 -18.53 48.39
CA ALA A 105 21.69 -18.54 47.10
C ALA A 105 22.42 -19.86 46.78
N SER A 106 22.25 -20.87 47.63
CA SER A 106 22.98 -22.14 47.58
C SER A 106 22.02 -23.32 47.41
N GLU A 107 22.02 -23.94 46.24
CA GLU A 107 21.71 -25.37 46.12
C GLU A 107 22.89 -26.15 46.71
N SER A 108 22.94 -26.29 48.04
CA SER A 108 23.66 -27.42 48.65
C SER A 108 23.31 -27.55 50.12
N ASP A 109 22.77 -28.74 50.43
CA ASP A 109 22.68 -29.49 51.71
C ASP A 109 21.97 -28.81 52.89
N ASP A 110 21.00 -29.41 53.58
CA ASP A 110 20.62 -30.82 53.73
C ASP A 110 19.21 -30.89 54.37
N ASP A 111 18.56 -32.05 54.24
CA ASP A 111 17.45 -32.55 55.07
C ASP A 111 16.09 -31.84 55.10
N GLU A 112 15.24 -32.18 54.13
CA GLU A 112 13.82 -32.46 54.43
C GLU A 112 13.27 -33.53 53.46
N ILE A 113 12.72 -34.59 54.04
CA ILE A 113 12.14 -35.79 53.44
C ILE A 113 11.31 -35.46 52.19
N LYS A 114 11.90 -35.55 51.00
CA LYS A 114 11.14 -35.56 49.74
C LYS A 114 10.91 -37.01 49.37
N GLU A 115 9.68 -37.46 49.59
CA GLU A 115 9.18 -38.72 49.06
C GLU A 115 9.65 -38.90 47.62
N LYS A 116 10.24 -40.05 47.33
CA LYS A 116 10.54 -40.48 45.96
C LYS A 116 9.21 -40.59 45.21
N LYS A 117 8.73 -39.48 44.67
CA LYS A 117 7.69 -39.47 43.64
C LYS A 117 8.24 -40.34 42.54
N ARG A 118 7.57 -41.45 42.27
CA ARG A 118 7.91 -42.34 41.16
C ARG A 118 7.99 -41.47 39.92
N ASP A 119 9.10 -41.59 39.18
CA ASP A 119 9.22 -40.89 37.91
C ASP A 119 8.03 -41.29 37.04
N PRO A 120 7.34 -40.31 36.42
CA PRO A 120 6.17 -40.58 35.62
C PRO A 120 6.49 -41.60 34.52
N THR A 121 5.51 -42.44 34.20
CA THR A 121 5.71 -43.42 33.13
C THR A 121 5.85 -42.67 31.79
N TYR A 122 6.58 -43.21 30.82
CA TYR A 122 6.75 -42.60 29.48
C TYR A 122 5.43 -42.10 28.85
N VAL A 123 4.34 -42.84 29.02
CA VAL A 123 3.00 -42.45 28.52
C VAL A 123 2.43 -41.23 29.28
N GLU A 124 2.69 -41.13 30.57
CA GLU A 124 2.29 -39.98 31.39
C GLU A 124 3.13 -38.74 31.07
N GLU A 125 4.43 -38.92 30.80
CA GLU A 125 5.31 -37.85 30.32
C GLU A 125 4.84 -37.31 28.97
N GLN A 126 4.54 -38.18 28.01
CA GLN A 126 4.00 -37.76 26.72
C GLN A 126 2.67 -37.02 26.84
N LYS A 127 1.78 -37.46 27.74
CA LYS A 127 0.52 -36.75 27.99
C LYS A 127 0.77 -35.36 28.57
N LYS A 128 1.64 -35.26 29.57
CA LYS A 128 2.02 -33.97 30.17
C LYS A 128 2.62 -33.02 29.13
N ILE A 129 3.47 -33.51 28.23
CA ILE A 129 4.06 -32.71 27.14
C ILE A 129 2.99 -32.26 26.14
N LYS A 130 2.05 -33.15 25.78
CA LYS A 130 0.94 -32.80 24.87
C LYS A 130 0.00 -31.78 25.50
N GLU A 131 -0.35 -31.96 26.77
CA GLU A 131 -1.20 -31.03 27.52
C GLU A 131 -0.51 -29.68 27.71
N SER A 132 0.81 -29.65 28.02
CA SER A 132 1.55 -28.40 28.12
C SER A 132 1.66 -27.68 26.77
N LEU A 133 1.90 -28.41 25.68
CA LEU A 133 1.94 -27.84 24.33
C LEU A 133 0.56 -27.30 23.92
N GLN A 134 -0.50 -28.05 24.21
CA GLN A 134 -1.87 -27.63 23.92
C GLN A 134 -2.27 -26.39 24.72
N LYS A 135 -1.88 -26.34 26.00
CA LYS A 135 -2.12 -25.17 26.85
C LYS A 135 -1.42 -23.93 26.31
N VAL A 136 -0.15 -24.05 25.92
CA VAL A 136 0.61 -22.96 25.28
C VAL A 136 -0.03 -22.52 23.95
N ALA A 137 -0.59 -23.44 23.16
CA ALA A 137 -1.28 -23.12 21.91
C ALA A 137 -2.69 -22.52 22.11
N GLN A 138 -3.31 -22.70 23.27
CA GLN A 138 -4.65 -22.16 23.57
C GLN A 138 -4.61 -20.83 24.34
N GLU A 139 -3.47 -20.48 24.93
CA GLU A 139 -3.23 -19.21 25.65
C GLU A 139 -2.86 -18.04 24.70
N GLU A 140 -3.13 -18.16 23.39
CA GLU A 140 -2.83 -17.17 22.33
C GLU A 140 -3.54 -15.80 22.48
N ASP A 141 -4.45 -15.61 23.45
CA ASP A 141 -5.24 -14.38 23.65
C ASP A 141 -4.92 -13.62 24.95
N SER A 142 -3.84 -13.94 25.67
CA SER A 142 -3.43 -13.19 26.86
C SER A 142 -2.29 -12.22 26.52
N ASP A 143 -2.62 -10.93 26.44
CA ASP A 143 -1.76 -9.75 26.28
C ASP A 143 -0.68 -9.62 27.39
N ASN A 144 0.15 -10.63 27.61
CA ASN A 144 1.22 -10.60 28.60
C ASN A 144 2.55 -11.05 27.97
N ASP A 145 3.32 -10.04 27.57
CA ASP A 145 4.54 -10.10 26.74
C ASP A 145 5.76 -10.75 27.41
N GLU A 146 5.60 -11.52 28.49
CA GLU A 146 6.75 -12.13 29.19
C GLU A 146 7.03 -13.58 28.74
N TRP A 147 6.08 -14.26 28.10
CA TRP A 147 6.28 -15.59 27.48
C TRP A 147 5.33 -15.90 26.31
N GLY A 148 4.64 -14.89 25.76
CA GLY A 148 3.76 -15.03 24.60
C GLY A 148 4.57 -15.17 23.30
N GLY A 149 5.06 -16.38 22.98
CA GLY A 149 5.83 -16.52 21.74
C GLY A 149 6.51 -17.85 21.44
N MET A 150 6.02 -18.98 21.95
CA MET A 150 6.58 -20.28 21.51
C MET A 150 6.35 -20.50 20.00
N PHE A 151 5.25 -19.95 19.47
CA PHE A 151 4.97 -19.84 18.05
C PHE A 151 4.72 -18.38 17.71
N GLN A 152 5.59 -17.81 16.87
CA GLN A 152 5.34 -16.52 16.25
C GLN A 152 4.87 -16.78 14.83
N ILE A 153 3.76 -16.16 14.43
CA ILE A 153 3.36 -16.13 13.01
C ILE A 153 4.50 -15.43 12.28
N ARG A 154 5.14 -16.14 11.34
CA ARG A 154 6.16 -15.53 10.50
C ARG A 154 5.51 -14.38 9.74
N GLN A 155 5.95 -13.15 10.03
CA GLN A 155 5.59 -12.00 9.20
C GLN A 155 6.06 -12.29 7.77
N ALA A 156 5.13 -12.16 6.83
CA ALA A 156 5.43 -12.42 5.43
C ALA A 156 6.57 -11.50 4.99
N ASN A 157 7.59 -12.06 4.33
CA ASN A 157 8.67 -11.24 3.80
C ASN A 157 8.11 -10.28 2.75
N ARG A 158 8.72 -9.10 2.58
CA ARG A 158 8.33 -8.12 1.55
C ARG A 158 8.14 -8.77 0.18
N GLU A 159 9.08 -9.61 -0.25
CA GLU A 159 8.99 -10.36 -1.52
C GLU A 159 7.79 -11.32 -1.59
N GLN A 160 7.36 -11.88 -0.46
CA GLN A 160 6.18 -12.76 -0.42
C GLN A 160 4.88 -11.96 -0.52
N ASN A 161 4.82 -10.77 0.09
CA ASN A 161 3.68 -9.88 -0.06
C ASN A 161 3.58 -9.34 -1.49
N GLU A 162 4.69 -8.89 -2.08
CA GLU A 162 4.73 -8.44 -3.48
C GLU A 162 4.24 -9.53 -4.43
N LYS A 163 4.62 -10.80 -4.20
CA LYS A 163 4.10 -11.93 -4.99
C LYS A 163 2.62 -12.18 -4.79
N LYS A 164 2.12 -12.11 -3.55
CA LYS A 164 0.68 -12.25 -3.26
C LYS A 164 -0.13 -11.15 -3.92
N GLU A 165 0.36 -9.91 -3.87
CA GLU A 165 -0.25 -8.77 -4.54
C GLU A 165 -0.24 -8.95 -6.05
N ALA A 166 0.89 -9.33 -6.66
CA ALA A 166 0.97 -9.59 -8.09
C ALA A 166 0.01 -10.70 -8.52
N ASP A 167 -0.11 -11.76 -7.72
CA ASP A 167 -1.03 -12.86 -7.94
C ASP A 167 -2.50 -12.42 -7.86
N TYR A 168 -2.81 -11.57 -6.89
CA TYR A 168 -4.13 -10.98 -6.69
C TYR A 168 -4.51 -10.03 -7.83
N ARG A 169 -3.59 -9.16 -8.26
CA ARG A 169 -3.76 -8.25 -9.41
C ARG A 169 -3.98 -9.03 -10.71
N ALA A 170 -3.14 -10.04 -10.97
CA ALA A 170 -3.30 -10.90 -12.14
C ALA A 170 -4.62 -11.69 -12.13
N TRP A 171 -5.12 -12.06 -10.95
CA TRP A 171 -6.43 -12.69 -10.82
C TRP A 171 -7.58 -11.71 -11.10
N LEU A 172 -7.53 -10.48 -10.59
CA LEU A 172 -8.52 -9.43 -10.87
C LEU A 172 -8.55 -9.03 -12.34
N ALA A 173 -7.39 -8.97 -13.00
CA ALA A 173 -7.26 -8.72 -14.44
C ALA A 173 -7.72 -9.91 -15.31
N GLY A 174 -8.18 -11.02 -14.71
CA GLY A 174 -8.65 -12.20 -15.44
C GLY A 174 -7.55 -13.13 -15.97
N GLN A 175 -6.27 -12.81 -15.74
CA GLN A 175 -5.13 -13.64 -16.18
C GLN A 175 -4.98 -14.92 -15.35
N LYS A 176 -5.37 -14.89 -14.07
CA LYS A 176 -5.39 -16.07 -13.19
C LYS A 176 -6.79 -16.62 -12.92
N LYS A 177 -6.91 -17.95 -12.85
CA LYS A 177 -8.20 -18.65 -12.67
C LYS A 177 -8.64 -18.80 -11.20
N LYS A 178 -7.70 -18.94 -10.27
CA LYS A 178 -7.98 -19.21 -8.85
C LYS A 178 -7.22 -18.24 -7.96
N LEU A 179 -7.87 -17.84 -6.86
CA LEU A 179 -7.29 -17.13 -5.73
C LEU A 179 -7.33 -18.06 -4.52
N GLU A 180 -6.34 -18.00 -3.64
CA GLU A 180 -6.28 -18.86 -2.45
C GLU A 180 -7.41 -18.55 -1.46
N ASP A 181 -7.75 -17.26 -1.32
CA ASP A 181 -8.83 -16.81 -0.47
C ASP A 181 -10.19 -16.91 -1.19
N LYS A 182 -11.05 -17.78 -0.66
CA LYS A 182 -12.35 -18.11 -1.24
C LYS A 182 -13.41 -17.06 -0.97
N GLU A 183 -13.28 -16.26 0.09
CA GLU A 183 -14.28 -15.24 0.44
C GLU A 183 -14.15 -14.02 -0.45
N THR A 184 -12.93 -13.49 -0.57
CA THR A 184 -12.60 -12.42 -1.51
C THR A 184 -12.88 -12.83 -2.95
N ALA A 185 -12.58 -14.08 -3.32
CA ALA A 185 -12.92 -14.60 -4.65
C ALA A 185 -14.43 -14.57 -4.97
N LYS A 186 -15.29 -14.72 -3.97
CA LYS A 186 -16.76 -14.65 -4.16
C LYS A 186 -17.24 -13.21 -4.28
N SER A 187 -16.79 -12.33 -3.38
CA SER A 187 -17.24 -10.93 -3.38
C SER A 187 -16.75 -10.16 -4.60
N LEU A 188 -15.55 -10.47 -5.09
CA LEU A 188 -14.92 -9.79 -6.22
C LEU A 188 -15.17 -10.47 -7.56
N LYS A 189 -15.95 -11.56 -7.58
CA LYS A 189 -16.25 -12.29 -8.80
C LYS A 189 -16.90 -11.40 -9.86
N SER A 190 -17.85 -10.55 -9.46
CA SER A 190 -18.52 -9.63 -10.38
C SER A 190 -17.56 -8.64 -11.01
N LEU A 191 -16.61 -8.11 -10.23
CA LEU A 191 -15.59 -7.20 -10.74
C LEU A 191 -14.61 -7.90 -11.67
N LYS A 192 -14.16 -9.09 -11.30
CA LYS A 192 -13.28 -9.90 -12.14
C LYS A 192 -13.92 -10.26 -13.48
N ASP A 193 -15.20 -10.65 -13.45
CA ASP A 193 -15.95 -10.98 -14.67
C ASP A 193 -16.04 -9.72 -15.56
N TYR A 194 -16.33 -8.56 -14.99
CA TYR A 194 -16.39 -7.28 -15.71
C TYR A 194 -15.04 -6.84 -16.31
N TRP A 195 -13.95 -6.92 -15.54
CA TRP A 195 -12.61 -6.54 -16.00
C TRP A 195 -11.93 -7.58 -16.90
N GLY A 196 -12.42 -8.81 -16.89
CA GLY A 196 -11.98 -9.90 -17.75
C GLY A 196 -12.66 -9.92 -19.12
N ASP A 197 -13.69 -9.10 -19.33
CA ASP A 197 -14.40 -9.03 -20.61
C ASP A 197 -13.51 -8.40 -21.70
N PRO A 198 -13.35 -9.05 -22.87
CA PRO A 198 -12.51 -8.54 -23.96
C PRO A 198 -13.10 -7.30 -24.65
N ASN A 199 -14.41 -7.07 -24.49
CA ASN A 199 -15.15 -5.95 -25.07
C ASN A 199 -15.28 -4.76 -24.11
N LEU A 200 -14.41 -4.67 -23.10
CA LEU A 200 -14.40 -3.58 -22.14
C LEU A 200 -14.08 -2.25 -22.84
N GLU A 201 -14.72 -1.17 -22.39
CA GLU A 201 -14.45 0.19 -22.88
C GLU A 201 -13.00 0.59 -22.59
N ASP A 202 -12.39 1.38 -23.47
CA ASP A 202 -10.97 1.73 -23.34
C ASP A 202 -10.69 2.52 -22.05
N GLY A 203 -11.62 3.37 -21.62
CA GLY A 203 -11.55 4.05 -20.32
C GLY A 203 -11.58 3.09 -19.12
N GLU A 204 -12.32 1.99 -19.21
CA GLU A 204 -12.38 0.97 -18.15
C GLU A 204 -11.14 0.06 -18.16
N LYS A 205 -10.56 -0.20 -19.33
CA LYS A 205 -9.25 -0.87 -19.44
C LYS A 205 -8.16 -0.01 -18.78
N PHE A 206 -8.17 1.29 -19.05
CA PHE A 206 -7.28 2.26 -18.41
C PHE A 206 -7.50 2.27 -16.89
N LEU A 207 -8.75 2.41 -16.44
CA LEU A 207 -9.05 2.46 -15.00
C LEU A 207 -8.62 1.17 -14.27
N ARG A 208 -8.85 0.01 -14.87
CA ARG A 208 -8.37 -1.28 -14.37
C ARG A 208 -6.86 -1.26 -14.20
N ASP A 209 -6.12 -0.85 -15.23
CA ASP A 209 -4.66 -0.81 -15.19
C ASP A 209 -4.13 0.23 -14.19
N TYR A 210 -4.76 1.42 -14.14
CA TYR A 210 -4.43 2.51 -13.24
C TYR A 210 -4.56 2.12 -11.77
N ILE A 211 -5.70 1.51 -11.39
CA ILE A 211 -5.94 1.07 -10.01
C ILE A 211 -5.02 -0.12 -9.66
N LEU A 212 -4.93 -1.14 -10.53
CA LEU A 212 -4.14 -2.35 -10.23
C LEU A 212 -2.64 -2.10 -10.16
N ASN A 213 -2.12 -1.13 -10.92
CA ASN A 213 -0.72 -0.73 -10.86
C ASN A 213 -0.46 0.32 -9.77
N LYS A 214 -1.50 0.76 -9.05
CA LYS A 214 -1.42 1.80 -8.02
C LYS A 214 -0.78 3.09 -8.53
N ARG A 215 -1.11 3.49 -9.77
CA ARG A 215 -0.55 4.69 -10.42
C ARG A 215 -0.96 6.00 -9.74
N TYR A 216 -1.92 5.96 -8.82
CA TYR A 216 -2.26 7.08 -7.95
C TYR A 216 -1.29 7.25 -6.77
N LEU A 217 -0.42 6.26 -6.49
CA LEU A 217 0.70 6.37 -5.55
C LEU A 217 2.01 6.72 -6.24
N GLU A 218 2.07 6.54 -7.56
CA GLU A 218 3.08 7.17 -8.39
C GLU A 218 2.71 8.66 -8.44
N ASN A 219 2.96 9.35 -7.33
CA ASN A 219 3.22 10.78 -7.42
C ASN A 219 4.34 10.87 -8.45
N GLU A 220 4.11 11.67 -9.50
CA GLU A 220 5.21 12.20 -10.29
C GLU A 220 6.30 12.53 -9.27
N ASN A 221 7.46 11.88 -9.39
CA ASN A 221 8.58 12.31 -8.58
C ASN A 221 8.66 13.81 -8.86
N ASP A 222 8.25 14.66 -7.92
CA ASP A 222 8.31 16.12 -8.12
C ASP A 222 9.78 16.57 -8.34
N ASP A 223 10.72 15.66 -8.07
CA ASP A 223 12.15 15.74 -8.38
C ASP A 223 12.56 15.19 -9.76
N TYR A 224 11.66 14.55 -10.52
CA TYR A 224 11.94 14.09 -11.88
C TYR A 224 11.82 15.26 -12.84
N VAL A 225 12.96 15.85 -13.17
CA VAL A 225 13.09 16.85 -14.22
C VAL A 225 13.16 16.11 -15.58
N PRO A 226 12.14 16.21 -16.45
CA PRO A 226 12.15 15.55 -17.74
C PRO A 226 13.34 15.99 -18.60
N THR A 227 13.89 15.06 -19.38
CA THR A 227 15.00 15.39 -20.27
C THR A 227 14.48 16.10 -21.52
N TYR A 228 15.29 16.98 -22.13
CA TYR A 228 14.91 17.70 -23.35
C TYR A 228 14.34 16.78 -24.46
N ASP A 229 14.90 15.57 -24.63
CA ASP A 229 14.42 14.61 -25.62
C ASP A 229 13.01 14.07 -25.31
N GLU A 230 12.62 13.87 -24.05
CA GLU A 230 11.26 13.45 -23.68
C GLU A 230 10.23 14.54 -23.98
N VAL A 231 10.56 15.79 -23.63
CA VAL A 231 9.66 16.94 -23.87
C VAL A 231 9.44 17.19 -25.36
N VAL A 232 10.44 16.92 -26.19
CA VAL A 232 10.34 17.09 -27.64
C VAL A 232 9.61 15.91 -28.29
N HIS A 233 9.82 14.68 -27.82
CA HIS A 233 9.21 13.50 -28.43
C HIS A 233 7.72 13.30 -28.11
N ASP A 234 7.23 13.69 -26.92
CA ASP A 234 5.80 13.63 -26.61
C ASP A 234 4.96 14.61 -27.44
N SER A 235 5.60 15.63 -28.02
CA SER A 235 4.93 16.56 -28.93
C SER A 235 4.60 15.91 -30.28
N ASP A 236 5.39 14.94 -30.76
CA ASP A 236 5.23 14.32 -32.08
C ASP A 236 4.01 13.39 -32.17
N GLU A 237 3.60 12.71 -31.08
CA GLU A 237 2.43 11.81 -31.12
C GLU A 237 1.10 12.57 -31.25
N ASN A 238 1.02 13.77 -30.66
CA ASN A 238 -0.18 14.59 -30.66
C ASN A 238 -0.35 15.43 -31.96
N PHE A 239 0.70 15.58 -32.77
CA PHE A 239 0.61 16.19 -34.10
C PHE A 239 -0.04 15.27 -35.15
N SER A 240 -0.15 13.96 -34.89
CA SER A 240 -0.75 13.04 -35.89
C SER A 240 -2.24 13.31 -36.14
N GLU A 241 -2.98 13.79 -35.14
CA GLU A 241 -4.39 14.15 -35.32
C GLU A 241 -4.55 15.50 -36.02
N ASP A 242 -3.66 16.46 -35.74
CA ASP A 242 -3.63 17.79 -36.36
C ASP A 242 -3.17 17.71 -37.83
N GLU A 243 -2.19 16.85 -38.14
CA GLU A 243 -1.75 16.54 -39.52
C GLU A 243 -2.88 15.90 -40.33
N ASN A 244 -3.59 14.92 -39.75
CA ASN A 244 -4.77 14.31 -40.38
C ASN A 244 -5.91 15.33 -40.60
N ALA A 245 -6.04 16.35 -39.74
CA ALA A 245 -7.02 17.41 -39.90
C ALA A 245 -6.67 18.34 -41.08
N ILE A 246 -5.39 18.67 -41.24
CA ILE A 246 -4.87 19.46 -42.37
C ILE A 246 -5.08 18.71 -43.69
N GLU A 247 -4.72 17.42 -43.77
CA GLU A 247 -4.91 16.62 -44.98
C GLU A 247 -6.39 16.55 -45.40
N LYS A 248 -7.30 16.31 -44.45
CA LYS A 248 -8.76 16.30 -44.73
C LYS A 248 -9.25 17.66 -45.23
N GLN A 249 -8.70 18.76 -44.73
CA GLN A 249 -9.04 20.09 -45.20
C GLN A 249 -8.52 20.34 -46.63
N GLU A 250 -7.28 19.95 -46.93
CA GLU A 250 -6.72 20.05 -48.27
C GLU A 250 -7.51 19.21 -49.30
N GLU A 251 -7.90 17.98 -48.94
CA GLU A 251 -8.75 17.13 -49.77
C GLU A 251 -10.11 17.77 -50.05
N PHE A 252 -10.72 18.39 -49.03
CA PHE A 252 -11.98 19.09 -49.17
C PHE A 252 -11.86 20.30 -50.10
N GLU A 253 -10.85 21.14 -49.90
CA GLU A 253 -10.59 22.31 -50.74
C GLU A 253 -10.27 21.92 -52.18
N HIS A 254 -9.45 20.89 -52.37
CA HIS A 254 -9.14 20.36 -53.70
C HIS A 254 -10.40 19.83 -54.40
N LYS A 255 -11.23 19.04 -53.72
CA LYS A 255 -12.48 18.51 -54.28
C LYS A 255 -13.49 19.61 -54.60
N TYR A 256 -13.55 20.65 -53.77
CA TYR A 256 -14.41 21.81 -53.98
C TYR A 256 -13.94 22.68 -55.16
N ASN A 257 -12.64 23.01 -55.21
CA ASN A 257 -12.04 23.85 -56.24
C ASN A 257 -12.05 23.18 -57.63
N PHE A 258 -11.84 21.86 -57.69
CA PHE A 258 -11.82 21.10 -58.94
C PHE A 258 -13.14 20.40 -59.28
N ARG A 259 -14.23 20.73 -58.57
CA ARG A 259 -15.54 20.08 -58.71
C ARG A 259 -16.04 20.01 -60.16
N PHE A 260 -15.79 21.05 -60.96
CA PHE A 260 -16.20 21.10 -62.37
C PHE A 260 -15.15 20.55 -63.34
N LYS A 261 -13.85 20.61 -62.99
CA LYS A 261 -12.74 20.16 -63.86
C LYS A 261 -12.62 18.63 -63.91
N ASN A 262 -13.05 17.95 -62.84
CA ASN A 262 -13.00 16.49 -62.75
C ASN A 262 -14.25 15.81 -63.37
N GLN A 263 -15.35 16.54 -63.57
CA GLN A 263 -16.53 16.01 -64.26
C GLN A 263 -16.40 16.05 -65.79
N THR A 264 -15.62 16.99 -66.34
CA THR A 264 -15.43 17.14 -67.79
C THR A 264 -14.39 16.20 -68.40
N LYS A 265 -13.76 15.32 -67.59
CA LYS A 265 -12.76 14.35 -68.06
C LYS A 265 -13.30 12.94 -68.32
N ASN A 266 -14.60 12.71 -68.10
CA ASN A 266 -15.28 11.43 -68.39
C ASN A 266 -16.31 11.60 -69.53
N LEU A 267 -15.84 12.03 -70.70
CA LEU A 267 -16.53 11.96 -72.00
C LEU A 267 -15.53 11.57 -73.08
#